data_AF-A0A154QI76-F1
#
_entry.id   AF-A0A154QI76-F1
#
_cell.length_a   1.000
_cell.length_b   1.000
_cell.length_c   1.000
_cell.angle_alpha   90.00
_cell.angle_beta   90.00
_cell.angle_gamma   90.00
#
_symmetry.space_group_name_H-M   'P 1'
#
loop_
_entity.id
_entity.type
_entity.pdbx_description
1 polymer ?
#
loop_
_entity_poly.entity_id
_entity_poly.type
_entity_poly.pdbx_seq_one_letter_code
_entity_poly.pdbx_strand_id
1 'polypeptide(L)'
;MSYTKPDQAPFTVLQPNETVVTLDTGDNVAVRCESSVEPNSGNPAVAAFARVVDTTGADKLDGAGQPIKSAFTHCSNPTEVENVGGASALQKLAMLAVLGESTAPLWQDPIHATVLENASIRTNITAAAHAGPVTDPGALL
;
A
#
# COMPACT_ATOMS: atom_id res chain seq x y z
N MET A 1 -3.93 -13.96 -2.16
CA MET A 1 -3.49 -14.23 -0.76
C MET A 1 -4.64 -13.79 0.14
N SER A 2 -4.49 -13.80 1.47
CA SER A 2 -5.58 -13.38 2.36
C SER A 2 -5.07 -12.39 3.40
N TYR A 3 -5.96 -11.51 3.84
CA TYR A 3 -5.76 -10.64 4.99
C TYR A 3 -7.04 -10.63 5.83
N THR A 4 -6.89 -10.26 7.10
CA THR A 4 -8.02 -10.07 8.02
C THR A 4 -8.11 -8.62 8.44
N LYS A 5 -9.31 -8.15 8.75
CA LYS A 5 -9.53 -6.81 9.31
C LYS A 5 -9.69 -6.95 10.83
N PRO A 6 -8.67 -6.63 11.64
CA PRO A 6 -8.80 -6.67 13.09
C PRO A 6 -9.75 -5.57 13.60
N ASP A 7 -10.10 -5.67 14.88
CA ASP A 7 -10.63 -4.51 15.60
C ASP A 7 -9.61 -3.36 15.53
N GLN A 8 -10.09 -2.15 15.30
CA GLN A 8 -9.25 -0.96 15.17
C GLN A 8 -8.91 -0.34 16.54
N ALA A 9 -9.63 -0.73 17.60
CA ALA A 9 -9.49 -0.17 18.94
C ALA A 9 -8.08 -0.19 19.57
N PRO A 10 -7.18 -1.18 19.34
CA PRO A 10 -5.83 -1.10 19.91
C PRO A 10 -4.92 -0.10 19.17
N PHE A 11 -5.27 0.32 17.94
CA PHE A 11 -4.45 1.21 17.12
C PHE A 11 -4.85 2.67 17.35
N THR A 12 -4.09 3.38 18.19
CA THR A 12 -4.39 4.76 18.58
C THR A 12 -3.61 5.82 17.79
N VAL A 13 -2.60 5.42 17.00
CA VAL A 13 -1.68 6.33 16.29
C VAL A 13 -1.86 6.25 14.76
N LEU A 14 -3.09 5.99 14.31
CA LEU A 14 -3.40 5.93 12.89
C LEU A 14 -3.50 7.33 12.26
N GLN A 15 -3.10 7.44 11.00
CA GLN A 15 -3.33 8.65 10.22
C GLN A 15 -4.83 8.74 9.86
N PRO A 16 -5.33 9.94 9.51
CA PRO A 16 -6.71 10.09 9.09
C PRO A 16 -7.06 9.16 7.93
N ASN A 17 -8.24 8.54 8.02
CA ASN A 17 -8.80 7.62 7.02
C ASN A 17 -7.98 6.34 6.77
N GLU A 18 -7.09 5.97 7.70
CA GLU A 18 -6.45 4.66 7.66
C GLU A 18 -7.35 3.58 8.24
N THR A 19 -7.21 2.38 7.66
CA THR A 19 -7.76 1.14 8.19
C THR A 19 -6.63 0.14 8.30
N VAL A 20 -6.51 -0.51 9.46
CA VAL A 20 -5.54 -1.59 9.65
C VAL A 20 -6.12 -2.90 9.13
N VAL A 21 -5.28 -3.62 8.40
CA VAL A 21 -5.46 -5.03 8.04
C VAL A 21 -4.26 -5.83 8.53
N THR A 22 -4.50 -7.07 8.95
CA THR A 22 -3.43 -8.00 9.31
C THR A 22 -3.22 -8.96 8.15
N LEU A 23 -2.00 -8.95 7.60
CA LEU A 23 -1.59 -9.88 6.55
C LEU A 23 -1.48 -11.29 7.12
N ASP A 24 -1.50 -12.29 6.23
CA ASP A 24 -1.20 -13.69 6.53
C ASP A 24 0.22 -13.91 7.08
N THR A 25 1.15 -12.98 6.86
CA THR A 25 2.48 -12.97 7.50
C THR A 25 2.44 -12.57 8.98
N GLY A 26 1.29 -12.07 9.48
CA GLY A 26 1.12 -11.53 10.82
C GLY A 26 1.46 -10.04 10.95
N ASP A 27 1.94 -9.39 9.89
CA ASP A 27 2.19 -7.94 9.89
C ASP A 27 0.88 -7.15 9.85
N ASN A 28 0.78 -6.14 10.71
CA ASN A 28 -0.30 -5.17 10.64
C ASN A 28 0.06 -4.08 9.63
N VAL A 29 -0.84 -3.78 8.71
CA VAL A 29 -0.66 -2.79 7.66
C VAL A 29 -1.82 -1.80 7.72
N ALA A 30 -1.51 -0.53 7.93
CA ALA A 30 -2.46 0.54 7.77
C ALA A 30 -2.56 0.92 6.29
N VAL A 31 -3.77 0.92 5.74
CA VAL A 31 -4.06 1.31 4.36
C VAL A 31 -5.01 2.49 4.32
N ARG A 32 -4.80 3.38 3.35
CA ARG A 32 -5.72 4.48 3.03
C ARG A 32 -5.75 4.72 1.54
N CYS A 33 -6.82 5.33 1.08
CA CYS A 33 -6.98 5.71 -0.32
C CYS A 33 -7.50 7.14 -0.42
N GLU A 34 -6.92 7.90 -1.32
CA GLU A 34 -7.32 9.25 -1.67
C GLU A 34 -7.79 9.28 -3.11
N SER A 35 -8.74 10.16 -3.42
CA SER A 35 -9.15 10.43 -4.78
C SER A 35 -9.16 11.91 -5.04
N SER A 36 -8.69 12.28 -6.21
CA SER A 36 -8.57 13.66 -6.66
C SER A 36 -8.92 13.75 -8.15
N VAL A 37 -8.90 14.96 -8.67
CA VAL A 37 -9.01 15.22 -10.11
C VAL A 37 -7.66 15.76 -10.56
N GLU A 38 -7.07 15.14 -11.58
CA GLU A 38 -5.81 15.60 -12.15
C GLU A 38 -5.95 17.01 -12.71
N PRO A 39 -5.09 17.96 -12.30
CA PRO A 39 -5.27 19.38 -12.64
C PRO A 39 -5.11 19.66 -14.13
N ASN A 40 -4.31 18.86 -14.84
CA ASN A 40 -4.00 19.09 -16.25
C ASN A 40 -4.99 18.43 -17.22
N SER A 41 -5.57 17.30 -16.83
CA SER A 41 -6.47 16.50 -17.70
C SER A 41 -7.93 16.55 -17.28
N GLY A 42 -8.23 16.93 -16.03
CA GLY A 42 -9.57 16.82 -15.46
C GLY A 42 -9.99 15.37 -15.17
N ASN A 43 -9.07 14.41 -15.30
CA ASN A 43 -9.35 12.99 -15.11
C ASN A 43 -9.36 12.61 -13.63
N PRO A 44 -10.16 11.61 -13.22
CA PRO A 44 -10.13 11.09 -11.86
C PRO A 44 -8.79 10.39 -11.59
N ALA A 45 -8.18 10.71 -10.46
CA ALA A 45 -6.98 10.07 -9.96
C ALA A 45 -7.24 9.38 -8.62
N VAL A 46 -6.57 8.25 -8.41
CA VAL A 46 -6.61 7.50 -7.16
C VAL A 46 -5.19 7.28 -6.67
N ALA A 47 -4.98 7.49 -5.37
CA ALA A 47 -3.73 7.21 -4.68
C ALA A 47 -4.01 6.31 -3.49
N ALA A 48 -3.49 5.08 -3.51
CA ALA A 48 -3.52 4.16 -2.39
C ALA A 48 -2.16 4.16 -1.70
N PHE A 49 -2.20 4.11 -0.37
CA PHE A 49 -1.02 4.09 0.48
C PHE A 49 -1.12 2.93 1.46
N ALA A 50 0.01 2.27 1.72
CA ALA A 50 0.14 1.23 2.72
C ALA A 50 1.39 1.50 3.56
N ARG A 51 1.31 1.25 4.87
CA ARG A 51 2.47 1.28 5.77
C ARG A 51 2.35 0.19 6.81
N VAL A 52 3.46 -0.46 7.12
CA VAL A 52 3.50 -1.46 8.19
C VAL A 52 3.47 -0.73 9.53
N VAL A 53 2.63 -1.19 10.44
CA VAL A 53 2.43 -0.55 11.74
C VAL A 53 2.70 -1.50 12.90
N ASP A 54 3.11 -0.94 14.02
CA ASP A 54 3.21 -1.66 15.28
C ASP A 54 1.84 -1.88 15.95
N THR A 55 1.83 -2.41 17.18
CA THR A 55 0.61 -2.66 17.95
C THR A 55 -0.14 -1.40 18.40
N THR A 56 0.49 -0.22 18.29
CA THR A 56 -0.11 1.08 18.60
C THR A 56 -0.61 1.81 17.36
N GLY A 57 -0.19 1.38 16.17
CA GLY A 57 -0.49 2.03 14.89
C GLY A 57 0.63 2.95 14.38
N ALA A 58 1.75 3.06 15.09
CA ALA A 58 2.92 3.82 14.66
C ALA A 58 3.69 3.08 13.56
N ASP A 59 4.49 3.80 12.78
CA ASP A 59 5.29 3.22 11.68
C ASP A 59 6.26 2.16 12.22
N LYS A 60 6.23 0.96 11.63
CA LYS A 60 7.28 -0.04 11.82
C LYS A 60 8.46 0.32 10.94
N LEU A 61 9.65 0.32 11.53
CA LEU A 61 10.91 0.66 10.86
C LEU A 61 11.65 -0.60 10.41
N ASP A 62 12.38 -0.49 9.31
CA ASP A 62 13.33 -1.51 8.83
C ASP A 62 14.66 -1.47 9.60
N GLY A 63 15.59 -2.35 9.22
CA GLY A 63 16.93 -2.43 9.83
C GLY A 63 17.80 -1.17 9.64
N ALA A 64 17.42 -0.27 8.72
CA ALA A 64 18.07 1.02 8.49
C ALA A 64 17.32 2.19 9.17
N GLY A 65 16.29 1.91 9.97
CA GLY A 65 15.48 2.91 10.65
C GLY A 65 14.50 3.64 9.74
N GLN A 66 14.23 3.14 8.53
CA GLN A 66 13.27 3.72 7.60
C GLN A 66 11.89 3.09 7.74
N PRO A 67 10.79 3.85 7.62
CA PRO A 67 9.45 3.29 7.70
C PRO A 67 9.14 2.42 6.48
N ILE A 68 8.54 1.25 6.72
CA ILE A 68 8.16 0.33 5.64
C ILE A 68 6.82 0.79 5.03
N LYS A 69 6.90 1.42 3.86
CA LYS A 69 5.76 2.08 3.18
C LYS A 69 5.66 1.65 1.73
N SER A 70 4.47 1.73 1.15
CA SER A 70 4.23 1.57 -0.28
C SER A 70 3.10 2.48 -0.75
N ALA A 71 3.08 2.78 -2.04
CA ALA A 71 2.05 3.58 -2.67
C ALA A 71 1.77 3.11 -4.10
N PHE A 72 0.52 3.30 -4.52
CA PHE A 72 0.06 3.09 -5.88
C PHE A 72 -0.77 4.30 -6.31
N THR A 73 -0.41 4.91 -7.42
CA THR A 73 -1.14 6.04 -7.99
C THR A 73 -1.57 5.71 -9.41
N HIS A 74 -2.84 5.96 -9.72
CA HIS A 74 -3.39 5.72 -11.05
C HIS A 74 -4.26 6.89 -11.48
N CYS A 75 -4.02 7.40 -12.68
CA CYS A 75 -4.89 8.35 -13.35
C CYS A 75 -5.82 7.55 -14.26
N SER A 76 -7.10 7.57 -13.94
CA SER A 76 -8.13 6.83 -14.65
C SER A 76 -8.84 7.73 -15.67
N ASN A 77 -9.85 7.20 -16.34
CA ASN A 77 -10.73 7.94 -17.23
C ASN A 77 -12.18 7.55 -16.93
N PRO A 78 -13.18 8.37 -17.33
CA PRO A 78 -14.58 8.08 -17.01
C PRO A 78 -15.04 6.69 -17.44
N THR A 79 -14.63 6.22 -18.63
CA THR A 79 -14.99 4.90 -19.16
C THR A 79 -14.45 3.78 -18.27
N GLU A 80 -13.20 3.87 -17.83
CA GLU A 80 -12.59 2.88 -16.94
C GLU A 80 -13.29 2.85 -15.58
N VAL A 81 -13.60 4.02 -15.01
CA VAL A 81 -14.36 4.14 -13.74
C VAL A 81 -15.74 3.49 -13.87
N GLU A 82 -16.45 3.72 -14.96
CA GLU A 82 -17.76 3.10 -15.21
C GLU A 82 -17.64 1.58 -15.36
N ASN A 83 -16.66 1.10 -16.12
CA ASN A 83 -16.45 -0.32 -16.39
C ASN A 83 -16.19 -1.16 -15.13
N VAL A 84 -15.56 -0.58 -14.10
CA VAL A 84 -15.33 -1.28 -12.82
C VAL A 84 -16.47 -1.15 -11.83
N GLY A 85 -17.52 -0.40 -12.15
CA GLY A 85 -18.66 -0.16 -11.26
C GLY A 85 -18.52 1.06 -10.36
N GLY A 86 -17.71 2.05 -10.75
CA GLY A 86 -17.62 3.36 -10.12
C GLY A 86 -16.36 3.62 -9.30
N ALA A 87 -16.24 4.84 -8.80
CA ALA A 87 -15.03 5.31 -8.10
C ALA A 87 -14.67 4.48 -6.87
N SER A 88 -15.66 4.03 -6.09
CA SER A 88 -15.40 3.18 -4.92
C SER A 88 -14.81 1.82 -5.29
N ALA A 89 -15.20 1.25 -6.43
CA ALA A 89 -14.62 0.01 -6.93
C ALA A 89 -13.16 0.24 -7.35
N LEU A 90 -12.88 1.32 -8.08
CA LEU A 90 -11.51 1.70 -8.44
C LEU A 90 -10.61 1.92 -7.22
N GLN A 91 -11.10 2.64 -6.19
CA GLN A 91 -10.39 2.83 -4.92
C GLN A 91 -10.07 1.50 -4.24
N LYS A 92 -11.05 0.58 -4.21
CA LYS A 92 -10.83 -0.77 -3.68
C LYS A 92 -9.73 -1.49 -4.45
N LEU A 93 -9.74 -1.45 -5.79
CA LEU A 93 -8.70 -2.10 -6.61
C LEU A 93 -7.33 -1.48 -6.34
N ALA A 94 -7.23 -0.15 -6.21
CA ALA A 94 -5.98 0.52 -5.85
C ALA A 94 -5.47 0.09 -4.46
N MET A 95 -6.35 -0.09 -3.48
CA MET A 95 -5.97 -0.63 -2.17
C MET A 95 -5.53 -2.09 -2.25
N LEU A 96 -6.17 -2.91 -3.08
CA LEU A 96 -5.74 -4.28 -3.32
C LEU A 96 -4.35 -4.34 -3.98
N ALA A 97 -4.04 -3.40 -4.88
CA ALA A 97 -2.72 -3.29 -5.49
C ALA A 97 -1.62 -3.10 -4.43
N VAL A 98 -1.79 -2.17 -3.50
CA VAL A 98 -0.80 -1.95 -2.43
C VAL A 98 -0.74 -3.08 -1.40
N LEU A 99 -1.78 -3.89 -1.28
CA LEU A 99 -1.77 -5.12 -0.46
C LEU A 99 -1.17 -6.33 -1.18
N GLY A 100 -0.84 -6.19 -2.47
CA GLY A 100 -0.34 -7.30 -3.31
C GLY A 100 -1.42 -8.34 -3.61
N GLU A 101 -2.68 -7.95 -3.61
CA GLU A 101 -3.82 -8.81 -3.94
C GLU A 101 -4.27 -8.61 -5.40
N SER A 102 -5.09 -9.53 -5.92
CA SER A 102 -5.61 -9.41 -7.28
C SER A 102 -6.43 -8.13 -7.45
N THR A 103 -6.10 -7.37 -8.50
CA THR A 103 -6.80 -6.14 -8.89
C THR A 103 -7.85 -6.37 -9.98
N ALA A 104 -8.28 -7.62 -10.19
CA ALA A 104 -9.23 -7.95 -11.24
C ALA A 104 -10.55 -7.16 -11.08
N PRO A 105 -11.11 -6.63 -12.18
CA PRO A 105 -10.73 -6.91 -13.58
C PRO A 105 -9.62 -6.01 -14.15
N LEU A 106 -9.13 -5.01 -13.42
CA LEU A 106 -8.12 -4.07 -13.94
C LEU A 106 -6.69 -4.56 -13.72
N TRP A 107 -5.78 -4.04 -14.55
CA TRP A 107 -4.33 -4.24 -14.43
C TRP A 107 -3.91 -5.72 -14.36
N GLN A 108 -4.69 -6.60 -15.01
CA GLN A 108 -4.42 -8.04 -15.07
C GLN A 108 -3.41 -8.40 -16.17
N ASP A 109 -3.15 -7.46 -17.07
CA ASP A 109 -2.28 -7.65 -18.19
C ASP A 109 -0.78 -7.62 -17.76
N PRO A 110 0.10 -8.34 -18.47
CA PRO A 110 1.50 -8.51 -18.05
C PRO A 110 2.31 -7.22 -17.95
N ILE A 111 1.91 -6.15 -18.67
CA ILE A 111 2.66 -4.88 -18.62
C ILE A 111 2.49 -4.17 -17.26
N HIS A 112 1.40 -4.43 -16.55
CA HIS A 112 1.19 -3.90 -15.20
C HIS A 112 1.80 -4.79 -14.10
N ALA A 113 2.26 -6.01 -14.42
CA ALA A 113 2.74 -6.96 -13.41
C ALA A 113 3.88 -6.40 -12.55
N THR A 114 4.91 -5.82 -13.18
CA THR A 114 6.04 -5.22 -12.45
C THR A 114 5.64 -3.99 -11.65
N VAL A 115 4.69 -3.19 -12.15
CA VAL A 115 4.19 -2.01 -11.43
C VAL A 115 3.45 -2.43 -10.17
N LEU A 116 2.57 -3.44 -10.28
CA LEU A 116 1.82 -3.98 -9.14
C LEU A 116 2.74 -4.69 -8.14
N GLU A 117 3.76 -5.42 -8.61
CA GLU A 117 4.75 -6.05 -7.75
C GLU A 117 5.53 -5.00 -6.93
N ASN A 118 5.95 -3.90 -7.56
CA ASN A 118 6.63 -2.80 -6.88
C ASN A 118 5.70 -2.01 -5.94
N ALA A 119 4.42 -1.92 -6.27
CA ALA A 119 3.42 -1.26 -5.43
C ALA A 119 3.00 -2.10 -4.21
N SER A 120 3.25 -3.40 -4.21
CA SER A 120 2.89 -4.29 -3.12
C SER A 120 3.72 -4.03 -1.86
N ILE A 121 3.06 -3.76 -0.73
CA ILE A 121 3.71 -3.63 0.59
C ILE A 121 4.45 -4.90 1.00
N ARG A 122 4.03 -6.06 0.48
CA ARG A 122 4.67 -7.36 0.76
C ARG A 122 6.08 -7.43 0.20
N THR A 123 6.30 -6.82 -0.97
CA THR A 123 7.64 -6.69 -1.57
C THR A 123 8.54 -5.87 -0.65
N ASN A 124 8.01 -4.78 -0.09
CA ASN A 124 8.78 -3.91 0.81
C ASN A 124 9.02 -4.53 2.19
N ILE A 125 8.06 -5.30 2.73
CA ILE A 125 8.27 -6.12 3.94
C ILE A 125 9.40 -7.13 3.70
N THR A 126 9.37 -7.82 2.56
CA THR A 126 10.40 -8.79 2.20
C THR A 126 11.75 -8.12 2.06
N ALA A 127 11.83 -6.97 1.38
CA ALA A 127 13.07 -6.20 1.26
C ALA A 127 13.60 -5.71 2.62
N ALA A 128 12.72 -5.22 3.49
CA ALA A 128 13.08 -4.77 4.84
C ALA A 128 13.66 -5.89 5.71
N ALA A 129 13.18 -7.13 5.55
CA ALA A 129 13.76 -8.28 6.24
C ALA A 129 15.20 -8.62 5.79
N HIS A 130 15.60 -8.20 4.59
CA HIS A 130 16.96 -8.38 4.05
C HIS A 130 17.89 -7.20 4.36
N ALA A 131 17.34 -6.04 4.73
CA ALA A 131 18.12 -4.90 5.19
C ALA A 131 18.72 -5.23 6.57
N GLY A 132 19.94 -5.78 6.59
CA GLY A 132 20.71 -5.98 7.80
C GLY A 132 21.02 -4.65 8.50
N PRO A 133 21.45 -4.66 9.78
CA PRO A 133 21.87 -3.45 10.47
C PRO A 133 23.00 -2.81 9.67
N VAL A 134 22.89 -1.50 9.40
CA VAL A 134 24.00 -0.72 8.85
C VAL A 134 25.11 -0.77 9.90
N THR A 135 26.13 -1.59 9.66
CA THR A 135 27.36 -1.54 10.45
C THR A 135 27.89 -0.12 10.36
N ASP A 136 28.06 0.50 11.52
CA ASP A 136 28.59 1.84 11.72
C ASP A 136 29.68 2.17 10.67
N PRO A 137 29.56 3.26 9.88
CA PRO A 137 30.60 3.67 8.93
C PRO A 137 31.95 3.94 9.61
N GLY A 138 32.02 4.02 10.95
CA GLY A 138 33.26 4.04 11.73
C GLY A 138 34.04 2.72 11.81
N ALA A 139 33.51 1.60 11.30
CA ALA A 139 34.16 0.28 11.35
C ALA A 139 35.10 -0.02 10.16
N LEU A 140 35.29 0.92 9.23
CA LEU A 140 36.16 0.78 8.05
C LEU A 140 37.49 1.54 8.17
N LEU A 141 37.92 1.90 9.38
CA LEU A 141 39.26 2.46 9.62
C LEU A 141 40.36 1.40 9.52
#